data_AF-A0A3B8ZMR3-F1
#
_entry.id   AF-A0A3B8ZMR3-F1
#
_cell.length_a   1.000
_cell.length_b   1.000
_cell.length_c   1.000
_cell.angle_alpha   90.00
_cell.angle_beta   90.00
_cell.angle_gamma   90.00
#
_symmetry.space_group_name_H-M   'P 1'
#
loop_
_entity.id
_entity.type
_entity.pdbx_description
1 polymer ?
#
loop_
_entity_poly.entity_id
_entity_poly.type
_entity_poly.pdbx_seq_one_letter_code
_entity_poly.pdbx_strand_id
1 'polypeptide(L)'
;MSQRERYLAIAVGVVLALLVVNIGFKKIVGNLRTQEDRLDATYAELESLNNAINMGNKAKEKIAQLRIKSLPSKPEIAEAQYKEWLYELATTSGLTQVKITSLGSRRVKAKNQPNEAPDAFTLYDFRLKGRCRLDKTIELLGHYYDRNYLHRISSLNLKPARDADLD
;
A
#
# COMPACT_ATOMS: atom_id res chain seq x y z
N MET A 1 48.29 -18.12 68.54
CA MET A 1 47.67 -18.44 67.23
C MET A 1 48.20 -19.76 66.75
N SER A 2 47.33 -20.77 66.66
CA SER A 2 47.72 -22.11 66.28
C SER A 2 47.96 -22.17 64.76
N GLN A 3 48.93 -22.95 64.29
CA GLN A 3 49.34 -23.00 62.87
C GLN A 3 48.17 -23.26 61.90
N ARG A 4 47.10 -23.90 62.37
CA ARG A 4 45.87 -24.17 61.62
C ARG A 4 45.09 -22.90 61.29
N GLU A 5 45.03 -21.93 62.19
CA GLU A 5 44.36 -20.63 61.98
C GLU A 5 45.08 -19.79 60.90
N ARG A 6 46.42 -19.87 60.85
CA ARG A 6 47.22 -19.14 59.86
C ARG A 6 47.05 -19.68 58.45
N TYR A 7 46.97 -21.00 58.27
CA TYR A 7 46.68 -21.62 56.97
C TYR A 7 45.27 -21.30 56.49
N LEU A 8 44.29 -21.32 57.39
CA LEU A 8 42.89 -21.01 57.04
C LEU A 8 42.73 -19.54 56.65
N ALA A 9 43.41 -18.61 57.34
CA ALA A 9 43.41 -17.20 56.98
C ALA A 9 44.03 -16.92 55.59
N ILE A 10 45.12 -17.61 55.24
CA ILE A 10 45.74 -17.49 53.91
C ILE A 10 44.81 -18.04 52.83
N ALA A 11 44.20 -19.21 53.06
CA ALA A 11 43.24 -19.80 52.13
C ALA A 11 42.03 -18.88 51.89
N VAL A 12 41.47 -18.30 52.95
CA VAL A 12 40.36 -17.34 52.87
C VAL A 12 40.78 -16.07 52.12
N GLY A 13 41.99 -15.57 52.35
CA GLY A 13 42.53 -14.41 51.63
C GLY A 13 42.65 -14.65 50.13
N VAL A 14 43.12 -15.83 49.71
CA VAL A 14 43.24 -16.19 48.28
C VAL A 14 41.86 -16.32 47.64
N VAL A 15 40.90 -16.94 48.31
CA VAL A 15 39.53 -17.08 47.80
C VAL A 15 38.86 -15.71 47.66
N LEU A 16 39.03 -14.82 48.63
CA LEU A 16 38.52 -13.44 48.54
C LEU A 16 39.16 -12.67 47.39
N ALA A 17 40.48 -12.79 47.20
CA ALA A 17 41.18 -12.14 46.10
C ALA A 17 40.66 -12.60 44.73
N LEU A 18 40.47 -13.91 44.54
CA LEU A 18 39.90 -14.47 43.31
C LEU A 18 38.46 -14.00 43.05
N LEU A 19 37.66 -13.85 44.09
CA LEU A 19 36.27 -13.39 43.99
C LEU A 19 36.22 -11.92 43.56
N VAL A 20 37.07 -11.06 44.13
CA VAL A 20 37.18 -9.65 43.74
C VAL A 20 37.63 -9.50 42.29
N VAL A 21 38.62 -10.28 41.85
CA VAL A 21 39.10 -10.28 40.46
C VAL A 21 37.98 -10.72 39.50
N ASN A 22 37.22 -11.76 39.84
CA ASN A 22 36.11 -12.25 39.01
C ASN A 22 35.00 -11.21 38.81
N ILE A 23 34.62 -10.51 39.90
CA ILE A 23 33.60 -9.45 39.84
C ILE A 23 34.09 -8.24 39.04
N GLY A 24 35.34 -7.82 39.26
CA GLY A 24 35.95 -6.70 38.53
C GLY A 24 35.99 -6.95 37.02
N PHE A 25 36.40 -8.16 36.62
CA PHE A 25 36.47 -8.55 35.21
C PHE A 25 35.08 -8.56 34.55
N LYS A 26 34.07 -9.12 35.22
CA LYS A 26 32.69 -9.15 34.72
C LYS A 26 32.08 -7.76 34.56
N LYS A 27 32.35 -6.84 35.49
CA LYS A 27 31.81 -5.47 35.45
C LYS A 27 32.39 -4.65 34.29
N ILE A 28 33.68 -4.81 34.00
CA ILE A 28 34.35 -4.08 32.91
C ILE A 28 33.89 -4.61 31.54
N VAL A 29 33.88 -5.94 31.35
CA VAL A 29 33.45 -6.55 30.08
C VAL A 29 31.94 -6.35 29.85
N GLY A 30 31.11 -6.39 30.90
CA GLY A 30 29.67 -6.16 30.80
C GLY A 30 29.33 -4.72 30.36
N ASN A 31 30.02 -3.71 30.91
CA ASN A 31 29.76 -2.30 30.57
C ASN A 31 30.19 -1.92 29.14
N LEU A 32 31.15 -2.63 28.55
CA LEU A 32 31.58 -2.43 27.17
C LEU A 32 30.59 -3.04 26.18
N ARG A 33 30.14 -4.29 26.41
CA ARG A 33 29.11 -4.95 25.58
C ARG A 33 27.80 -4.17 25.54
N THR A 34 27.38 -3.63 26.69
CA THR A 34 26.14 -2.84 26.77
C THR A 34 26.21 -1.53 25.96
N GLN A 35 27.41 -1.00 25.69
CA GLN A 35 27.57 0.19 24.85
C GLN A 35 27.58 -0.14 23.35
N GLU A 36 28.21 -1.25 22.96
CA GLU A 36 28.16 -1.76 21.58
C GLU A 36 26.72 -2.13 21.18
N ASP A 37 26.00 -2.84 22.05
CA ASP A 37 24.60 -3.22 21.82
C ASP A 37 23.68 -1.99 21.63
N ARG A 38 23.96 -0.89 22.33
CA ARG A 38 23.22 0.37 22.18
C ARG A 38 23.56 1.08 20.87
N LEU A 39 24.82 1.00 20.44
CA LEU A 39 25.27 1.57 19.18
C LEU A 39 24.60 0.84 18.01
N ASP A 40 24.65 -0.49 18.05
CA ASP A 40 24.04 -1.37 17.03
C ASP A 40 22.51 -1.19 16.98
N ALA A 41 21.84 -1.09 18.14
CA ALA A 41 20.42 -0.80 18.20
C ALA A 41 20.07 0.56 17.57
N THR A 42 20.90 1.59 17.81
CA THR A 42 20.70 2.93 17.23
C THR A 42 20.93 2.93 15.71
N TYR A 43 21.94 2.20 15.23
CA TYR A 43 22.17 2.04 13.79
C TYR A 43 21.05 1.27 13.11
N ALA A 44 20.56 0.19 13.72
CA ALA A 44 19.41 -0.55 13.22
C ALA A 44 18.14 0.32 13.18
N GLU A 45 17.93 1.18 14.16
CA GLU A 45 16.83 2.15 14.18
C GLU A 45 16.97 3.17 13.04
N LEU A 46 18.15 3.76 12.85
CA LEU A 46 18.43 4.67 11.74
C LEU A 46 18.22 4.02 10.37
N GLU A 47 18.68 2.79 10.20
CA GLU A 47 18.46 2.03 8.96
C GLU A 47 16.98 1.76 8.73
N SER A 48 16.24 1.36 9.76
CA SER A 48 14.79 1.14 9.69
C SER A 48 14.04 2.42 9.29
N LEU A 49 14.45 3.57 9.83
CA LEU A 49 13.84 4.86 9.57
C LEU A 49 14.15 5.35 8.15
N ASN A 50 15.40 5.20 7.70
CA ASN A 50 15.79 5.48 6.31
C ASN A 50 15.03 4.60 5.32
N ASN A 51 14.86 3.31 5.63
CA ASN A 51 14.07 2.40 4.82
C ASN A 51 12.60 2.83 4.77
N ALA A 52 12.01 3.24 5.89
CA ALA A 52 10.65 3.77 5.94
C ALA A 52 10.49 5.04 5.10
N ILE A 53 11.44 5.98 5.17
CA ILE A 53 11.47 7.19 4.34
C ILE A 53 11.53 6.84 2.86
N ASN A 54 12.44 5.94 2.48
CA ASN A 54 12.60 5.50 1.10
C ASN A 54 11.34 4.82 0.56
N MET A 55 10.70 3.96 1.36
CA MET A 55 9.42 3.35 1.02
C MET A 55 8.30 4.39 0.89
N GLY A 56 8.26 5.37 1.80
CA GLY A 56 7.32 6.49 1.75
C GLY A 56 7.46 7.34 0.49
N ASN A 57 8.70 7.65 0.10
CA ASN A 57 8.99 8.40 -1.14
C ASN A 57 8.53 7.63 -2.38
N LYS A 58 8.85 6.34 -2.48
CA LYS A 58 8.36 5.47 -3.57
C LYS A 58 6.84 5.38 -3.61
N ALA A 59 6.19 5.29 -2.44
CA ALA A 59 4.73 5.27 -2.35
C ALA A 59 4.11 6.60 -2.82
N LYS A 60 4.71 7.73 -2.44
CA LYS A 60 4.28 9.08 -2.87
C LYS A 60 4.37 9.23 -4.39
N GLU A 61 5.45 8.76 -5.00
CA GLU A 61 5.60 8.75 -6.46
C GLU A 61 4.50 7.94 -7.14
N LYS A 62 4.23 6.73 -6.65
CA LYS A 62 3.15 5.89 -7.18
C LYS A 62 1.79 6.57 -7.04
N ILE A 63 1.50 7.20 -5.90
CA ILE A 63 0.25 7.95 -5.69
C ILE A 63 0.15 9.12 -6.65
N ALA A 64 1.25 9.86 -6.89
CA ALA A 64 1.27 10.96 -7.84
C ALA A 64 0.93 10.49 -9.26
N GLN A 65 1.51 9.36 -9.69
CA GLN A 65 1.21 8.75 -10.99
C GLN A 65 -0.25 8.31 -11.09
N LEU A 66 -0.80 7.69 -10.03
CA LEU A 66 -2.20 7.29 -9.99
C LEU A 66 -3.14 8.49 -10.01
N ARG A 67 -2.81 9.57 -9.30
CA ARG A 67 -3.61 10.79 -9.24
C ARG A 67 -3.77 11.46 -10.60
N ILE A 68 -2.75 11.41 -11.45
CA ILE A 68 -2.81 11.94 -12.83
C ILE A 68 -3.84 11.17 -13.67
N LYS A 69 -4.02 9.87 -13.40
CA LYS A 69 -4.96 8.97 -14.08
C LYS A 69 -6.35 8.92 -13.43
N SER A 70 -6.51 9.53 -12.26
CA SER A 70 -7.76 9.59 -11.51
C SER A 70 -8.69 10.67 -12.07
N LEU A 71 -9.98 10.49 -11.80
CA LEU A 71 -10.97 11.55 -12.02
C LEU A 71 -10.76 12.72 -11.04
N PRO A 72 -11.30 13.92 -11.34
CA PRO A 72 -11.27 15.06 -10.44
C PRO A 72 -11.82 14.75 -9.05
N SER A 73 -11.30 15.42 -8.02
CA SER A 73 -11.71 15.15 -6.62
C SER A 73 -13.16 15.52 -6.31
N LYS A 74 -13.79 16.41 -7.09
CA LYS A 74 -15.18 16.82 -6.90
C LYS A 74 -16.11 15.77 -7.52
N PRO A 75 -17.01 15.14 -6.75
CA PRO A 75 -17.79 13.99 -7.21
C PRO A 75 -18.71 14.32 -8.38
N GLU A 76 -19.39 15.47 -8.34
CA GLU A 76 -20.31 15.90 -9.40
C GLU A 76 -19.59 16.10 -10.75
N ILE A 77 -18.41 16.73 -10.70
CA ILE A 77 -17.58 16.98 -11.87
C ILE A 77 -17.00 15.66 -12.40
N ALA A 78 -16.51 14.80 -11.52
CA ALA A 78 -15.99 13.49 -11.89
C ALA A 78 -17.04 12.63 -12.61
N GLU A 79 -18.27 12.60 -12.09
CA GLU A 79 -19.35 11.88 -12.73
C GLU A 79 -19.75 12.47 -14.07
N ALA A 80 -19.89 13.79 -14.17
CA ALA A 80 -20.25 14.46 -15.41
C ALA A 80 -19.20 14.23 -16.50
N GLN A 81 -17.93 14.48 -16.18
CA GLN A 81 -16.82 14.34 -17.12
C GLN A 81 -16.66 12.90 -17.61
N TYR A 82 -16.80 11.91 -16.73
CA TYR A 82 -16.70 10.52 -17.13
C TYR A 82 -17.92 10.05 -17.94
N LYS A 83 -19.13 10.53 -17.64
CA LYS A 83 -20.33 10.25 -18.44
C LYS A 83 -20.20 10.83 -19.85
N GLU A 84 -19.72 12.06 -19.97
CA GLU A 84 -19.50 12.71 -21.25
C GLU A 84 -18.48 11.94 -22.10
N TRP A 85 -17.34 11.58 -21.51
CA TRP A 85 -16.35 10.76 -22.19
C TRP A 85 -16.89 9.37 -22.61
N LEU A 86 -17.66 8.69 -21.74
CA LEU A 86 -18.29 7.42 -22.09
C LEU A 86 -19.30 7.56 -23.24
N TYR A 87 -20.02 8.68 -23.29
CA TYR A 87 -20.96 8.97 -24.36
C TYR A 87 -20.23 9.16 -25.68
N GLU A 88 -19.18 9.98 -25.70
CA GLU A 88 -18.32 10.19 -26.87
C GLU A 88 -17.70 8.88 -27.36
N LEU A 89 -17.14 8.07 -26.45
CA LEU A 89 -16.58 6.76 -26.76
C LEU A 89 -17.63 5.84 -27.41
N ALA A 90 -18.83 5.78 -26.84
CA ALA A 90 -19.91 4.96 -27.37
C ALA A 90 -20.35 5.43 -28.76
N THR A 91 -20.51 6.73 -28.97
CA THR A 91 -20.91 7.29 -30.27
C THR A 91 -19.84 7.09 -31.35
N THR A 92 -18.57 7.32 -31.02
CA THR A 92 -17.45 7.16 -31.98
C THR A 92 -17.26 5.71 -32.37
N SER A 93 -17.52 4.78 -31.44
CA SER A 93 -17.46 3.33 -31.72
C SER A 93 -18.70 2.80 -32.43
N GLY A 94 -19.70 3.64 -32.75
CA GLY A 94 -20.90 3.24 -33.48
C GLY A 94 -21.97 2.52 -32.65
N LEU A 95 -22.04 2.76 -31.33
CA LEU A 95 -23.16 2.28 -30.52
C LEU A 95 -24.41 3.14 -30.77
N THR A 96 -25.53 2.46 -30.96
CA THR A 96 -26.86 3.08 -31.05
C THR A 96 -27.63 2.90 -29.74
N GLN A 97 -28.60 3.78 -29.49
CA GLN A 97 -29.47 3.75 -28.30
C GLN A 97 -28.69 3.73 -26.98
N VAL A 98 -27.64 4.54 -26.91
CA VAL A 98 -26.73 4.64 -25.77
C VAL A 98 -27.48 5.16 -24.55
N LYS A 99 -27.43 4.39 -23.45
CA LYS A 99 -27.92 4.79 -22.14
C LYS A 99 -26.83 4.56 -21.11
N ILE A 100 -26.40 5.65 -20.47
CA ILE A 100 -25.41 5.64 -19.39
C ILE A 100 -26.13 5.89 -18.07
N THR A 101 -25.89 5.05 -17.07
CA THR A 101 -26.47 5.17 -15.72
C THR A 101 -25.37 5.16 -14.68
N SER A 102 -25.33 6.16 -13.80
CA SER A 102 -24.50 6.13 -12.59
C SER A 102 -25.17 5.21 -11.57
N LEU A 103 -24.45 4.20 -11.10
CA LEU A 103 -24.93 3.27 -10.06
C LEU A 103 -24.60 3.77 -8.65
N GLY A 104 -23.81 4.85 -8.55
CA GLY A 104 -23.40 5.47 -7.30
C GLY A 104 -21.88 5.50 -7.14
N SER A 105 -21.46 5.99 -5.98
CA SER A 105 -20.06 6.02 -5.58
C SER A 105 -19.88 5.35 -4.23
N ARG A 106 -18.75 4.67 -4.04
CA ARG A 106 -18.39 3.99 -2.80
C ARG A 106 -16.97 4.35 -2.40
N ARG A 107 -16.81 4.78 -1.16
CA ARG A 107 -15.49 5.00 -0.57
C ARG A 107 -14.86 3.68 -0.18
N VAL A 108 -13.58 3.50 -0.48
CA VAL A 108 -12.84 2.26 -0.29
C VAL A 108 -11.69 2.52 0.67
N LYS A 109 -11.67 1.78 1.78
CA LYS A 109 -10.56 1.81 2.75
C LYS A 109 -9.38 0.97 2.24
N ALA A 110 -8.17 1.34 2.63
CA ALA A 110 -7.01 0.53 2.32
C ALA A 110 -7.06 -0.80 3.09
N LYS A 111 -6.52 -1.85 2.47
CA LYS A 111 -6.44 -3.19 3.09
C LYS A 111 -5.60 -3.09 4.37
N ASN A 112 -6.09 -3.68 5.46
CA ASN A 112 -5.44 -3.73 6.78
C ASN A 112 -5.31 -2.40 7.54
N GLN A 113 -6.11 -1.37 7.21
CA GLN A 113 -6.17 -0.15 8.03
C GLN A 113 -7.22 -0.23 9.15
N PRO A 114 -6.96 0.41 10.31
CA PRO A 114 -7.96 0.53 11.37
C PRO A 114 -9.20 1.29 10.90
N ASN A 115 -10.35 1.05 11.54
CA ASN A 115 -11.64 1.63 11.14
C ASN A 115 -11.62 3.17 11.10
N GLU A 116 -10.78 3.80 11.92
CA GLU A 116 -10.62 5.25 12.04
C GLU A 116 -9.78 5.88 10.91
N ALA A 117 -9.12 5.06 10.08
CA ALA A 117 -8.31 5.58 8.99
C ALA A 117 -9.17 6.20 7.89
N PRO A 118 -8.68 7.28 7.24
CA PRO A 118 -9.37 7.91 6.12
C PRO A 118 -9.51 6.93 4.95
N ASP A 119 -10.55 7.13 4.14
CA ASP A 119 -10.78 6.32 2.95
C ASP A 119 -9.64 6.54 1.93
N ALA A 120 -9.19 5.46 1.29
CA ALA A 120 -8.05 5.49 0.37
C ALA A 120 -8.44 6.07 -1.00
N PHE A 121 -9.62 5.71 -1.51
CA PHE A 121 -10.14 6.22 -2.79
C PHE A 121 -11.66 6.08 -2.88
N THR A 122 -12.27 6.83 -3.80
CA THR A 122 -13.68 6.70 -4.15
C THR A 122 -13.81 5.99 -5.48
N LEU A 123 -14.61 4.92 -5.51
CA LEU A 123 -14.95 4.17 -6.71
C LEU A 123 -16.30 4.65 -7.23
N TYR A 124 -16.38 4.91 -8.53
CA TYR A 124 -17.61 5.30 -9.22
C TYR A 124 -18.05 4.18 -10.16
N ASP A 125 -19.28 3.73 -10.00
CA ASP A 125 -19.82 2.63 -10.79
C ASP A 125 -20.73 3.19 -11.89
N PHE A 126 -20.43 2.83 -13.13
CA PHE A 126 -21.21 3.23 -14.30
C PHE A 126 -21.71 2.01 -15.06
N ARG A 127 -22.89 2.14 -15.64
CA ARG A 127 -23.48 1.15 -16.53
C ARG A 127 -23.74 1.78 -17.88
N LEU A 128 -23.02 1.29 -18.89
CA LEU A 128 -23.27 1.58 -20.29
C LEU A 128 -24.17 0.49 -20.88
N LYS A 129 -25.26 0.89 -21.53
CA LYS A 129 -26.11 0.01 -22.34
C LYS A 129 -26.24 0.62 -23.72
N GLY A 130 -26.23 -0.22 -24.74
CA GLY A 130 -26.44 0.19 -26.13
C GLY A 130 -26.58 -1.04 -27.01
N ARG A 131 -26.81 -0.80 -28.30
CA ARG A 131 -26.82 -1.81 -29.34
C ARG A 131 -25.66 -1.52 -30.30
N CYS A 132 -24.95 -2.55 -30.74
CA CYS A 132 -23.95 -2.43 -31.78
C CYS A 132 -23.66 -3.82 -32.37
N ARG A 133 -22.96 -3.82 -33.50
CA ARG A 133 -22.39 -5.04 -34.07
C ARG A 133 -21.20 -5.52 -33.23
N LEU A 134 -20.88 -6.79 -33.34
CA LEU A 134 -19.81 -7.41 -32.54
C LEU A 134 -18.43 -6.81 -32.84
N ASP A 135 -18.14 -6.51 -34.10
CA ASP A 135 -16.90 -5.84 -34.53
C ASP A 135 -16.71 -4.48 -33.84
N LYS A 136 -17.79 -3.70 -33.78
CA LYS A 136 -17.83 -2.40 -33.09
C LYS A 136 -17.72 -2.50 -31.57
N THR A 137 -18.19 -3.60 -30.98
CA THR A 137 -17.98 -3.88 -29.55
C THR A 137 -16.49 -4.03 -29.23
N ILE A 138 -15.74 -4.72 -30.09
CA ILE A 138 -14.29 -4.93 -29.90
C ILE A 138 -13.53 -3.61 -30.07
N GLU A 139 -13.91 -2.79 -31.06
CA GLU A 139 -13.36 -1.46 -31.28
C GLU A 139 -13.57 -0.55 -30.05
N LEU A 140 -14.78 -0.54 -29.48
CA LEU A 140 -15.07 0.18 -28.24
C LEU A 140 -14.19 -0.29 -27.09
N LEU A 141 -13.99 -1.61 -26.95
CA LEU A 141 -13.16 -2.18 -25.89
C LEU A 141 -11.70 -1.76 -26.04
N GLY A 142 -11.20 -1.71 -27.28
CA GLY A 142 -9.86 -1.20 -27.59
C GLY A 142 -9.70 0.26 -27.18
N HIS A 143 -10.60 1.13 -27.63
CA HIS A 143 -10.57 2.56 -27.29
C HIS A 143 -10.80 2.84 -25.79
N TYR A 144 -11.56 1.98 -25.10
CA TYR A 144 -11.73 2.06 -23.66
C TYR A 144 -10.39 1.91 -22.94
N TYR A 145 -9.62 0.87 -23.25
CA TYR A 145 -8.34 0.59 -22.57
C TYR A 145 -7.16 1.43 -23.07
N ASP A 146 -7.25 2.01 -24.27
CA ASP A 146 -6.26 2.96 -24.76
C ASP A 146 -6.22 4.26 -23.92
N ARG A 147 -7.36 4.61 -23.31
CA ARG A 147 -7.43 5.76 -22.41
C ARG A 147 -6.67 5.46 -21.12
N ASN A 148 -5.76 6.35 -20.73
CA ASN A 148 -4.93 6.21 -19.53
C ASN A 148 -5.68 6.54 -18.20
N TYR A 149 -6.94 6.11 -18.05
CA TYR A 149 -7.73 6.32 -16.83
C TYR A 149 -7.66 5.10 -15.90
N LEU A 150 -7.86 5.33 -14.59
CA LEU A 150 -8.01 4.26 -13.61
C LEU A 150 -9.42 3.69 -13.62
N HIS A 151 -9.72 2.97 -14.69
CA HIS A 151 -11.02 2.34 -14.90
C HIS A 151 -10.86 0.85 -15.22
N ARG A 152 -11.94 0.09 -15.04
CA ARG A 152 -11.99 -1.33 -15.39
C ARG A 152 -13.42 -1.72 -15.71
N ILE A 153 -13.57 -2.69 -16.59
CA ILE A 153 -14.87 -3.29 -16.85
C ILE A 153 -15.09 -4.42 -15.85
N SER A 154 -16.03 -4.22 -14.93
CA SER A 154 -16.37 -5.21 -13.91
C SER A 154 -17.23 -6.35 -14.45
N SER A 155 -18.10 -6.07 -15.42
CA SER A 155 -18.91 -7.08 -16.10
C SER A 155 -19.27 -6.62 -17.51
N LEU A 156 -19.29 -7.57 -18.45
CA LEU A 156 -19.73 -7.38 -19.82
C LEU A 156 -20.78 -8.44 -20.13
N ASN A 157 -21.95 -8.03 -20.62
CA ASN A 157 -23.02 -8.93 -21.01
C ASN A 157 -23.46 -8.59 -22.43
N LEU A 158 -23.22 -9.51 -23.37
CA LEU A 158 -23.60 -9.38 -24.76
C LEU A 158 -24.78 -10.31 -25.02
N LYS A 159 -25.88 -9.74 -25.50
CA LYS A 159 -27.07 -10.50 -25.87
C LYS A 159 -27.33 -10.30 -27.37
N PRO A 160 -27.53 -11.37 -28.15
CA PRO A 160 -27.90 -11.23 -29.54
C PRO A 160 -29.25 -10.51 -29.63
N ALA A 161 -29.32 -9.48 -30.47
CA ALA A 161 -30.55 -8.82 -30.87
C ALA A 161 -30.92 -9.27 -32.29
N ARG A 162 -32.20 -9.23 -32.65
CA ARG A 162 -32.62 -9.52 -34.03
C ARG A 162 -32.10 -8.43 -34.96
N ASP A 163 -31.62 -8.82 -36.14
CA ASP A 163 -31.00 -7.92 -37.15
C ASP A 163 -31.91 -6.76 -37.58
N ALA A 164 -33.24 -6.90 -37.47
CA ALA A 164 -34.22 -5.89 -37.91
C ALA A 164 -34.18 -4.55 -37.15
N ASP A 165 -33.36 -4.42 -36.10
CA ASP A 165 -33.26 -3.21 -35.25
C ASP A 165 -31.93 -2.44 -35.44
N LEU A 166 -31.06 -2.83 -36.39
CA LEU A 166 -29.71 -2.28 -36.56
C LEU A 166 -29.48 -1.42 -37.82
N ASP A 167 -30.55 -1.12 -38.57
CA ASP A 167 -30.54 -0.18 -39.71
C ASP A 167 -31.02 1.23 -39.31
#